data_AF-A0A932U4G5-F1
#
_entry.id   AF-A0A932U4G5-F1
#
_cell.length_a   1.000
_cell.length_b   1.000
_cell.length_c   1.000
_cell.angle_alpha   90.00
_cell.angle_beta   90.00
_cell.angle_gamma   90.00
#
_symmetry.space_group_name_H-M   'P 1'
#
loop_
_entity.id
_entity.type
_entity.pdbx_description
1 polymer ?
#
loop_
_entity_poly.entity_id
_entity_poly.type
_entity_poly.pdbx_seq_one_letter_code
_entity_poly.pdbx_strand_id
1 'polypeptide(L)'
;MHQHDEESEERVEIEIDEVDAPGIDDILSPDALAFVADLHLEFNERREALLAARIERQARIDAGEVPGFLVETAEIRGGDWQVAPAPDDLLQRWVEITGPVDRKMVINAL
;
A
#
# COMPACT_ATOMS: atom_id res chain seq x y z
N MET A 1 40.81 -12.04 8.67
CA MET A 1 40.36 -10.92 9.52
C MET A 1 39.09 -10.42 8.87
N HIS A 2 37.94 -10.88 9.36
CA HIS A 2 36.64 -10.52 8.81
C HIS A 2 36.38 -9.06 9.14
N GLN A 3 36.47 -8.18 8.15
CA GLN A 3 35.92 -6.84 8.26
C GLN A 3 34.40 -7.02 8.15
N HIS A 4 33.73 -6.84 9.30
CA HIS A 4 32.31 -6.56 9.32
C HIS A 4 32.10 -5.29 8.49
N ASP A 5 31.41 -5.43 7.36
CA ASP A 5 30.74 -4.30 6.73
C ASP A 5 29.68 -3.83 7.75
N GLU A 6 29.94 -2.67 8.36
CA GLU A 6 28.89 -1.87 9.00
C GLU A 6 27.97 -1.38 7.86
N GLU A 7 26.94 -2.17 7.55
CA GLU A 7 25.77 -1.65 6.87
C GLU A 7 25.26 -0.46 7.69
N SER A 8 25.45 0.74 7.13
CA SER A 8 24.85 1.96 7.64
C SER A 8 23.33 1.75 7.65
N GLU A 9 22.76 1.42 8.82
CA GLU A 9 21.32 1.47 9.06
C GLU A 9 20.85 2.89 8.72
N GLU A 10 20.28 3.07 7.52
CA GLU A 10 19.59 4.29 7.16
C GLU A 10 18.36 4.40 8.08
N ARG A 11 18.53 5.09 9.21
CA ARG A 11 17.43 5.32 10.14
C ARG A 11 16.55 6.43 9.58
N VAL A 12 15.36 6.05 9.14
CA VAL A 12 14.30 7.02 8.86
C VAL A 12 13.86 7.63 10.19
N GLU A 13 14.04 8.94 10.32
CA GLU A 13 13.48 9.71 11.42
C GLU A 13 12.00 9.94 11.14
N ILE A 14 11.14 9.45 12.04
CA ILE A 14 9.71 9.74 12.00
C ILE A 14 9.47 11.03 12.77
N GLU A 15 9.05 12.07 12.05
CA GLU A 15 8.50 13.28 12.64
C GLU A 15 6.99 13.12 12.80
N ILE A 16 6.49 13.33 14.02
CA ILE A 16 5.06 13.34 14.33
C ILE A 16 4.66 14.81 14.48
N ASP A 17 3.85 15.29 13.54
CA ASP A 17 3.21 16.61 13.61
C ASP A 17 2.22 16.69 14.80
N GLU A 18 1.52 17.83 14.94
CA GLU A 18 0.54 18.00 16.01
C GLU A 18 -0.69 17.07 15.83
N VAL A 19 -0.76 16.04 16.68
CA VAL A 19 -1.89 15.11 16.77
C VAL A 19 -2.44 15.11 18.19
N ASP A 20 -3.53 15.84 18.42
CA ASP A 20 -4.30 15.77 19.67
C ASP A 20 -5.55 14.92 19.47
N ALA A 21 -5.41 13.61 19.73
CA ALA A 21 -6.49 12.64 19.65
C ALA A 21 -6.50 11.72 20.87
N PRO A 22 -7.67 11.46 21.48
CA PRO A 22 -7.77 10.51 22.58
C PRO A 22 -7.28 9.11 22.16
N GLY A 23 -6.35 8.54 22.93
CA GLY A 23 -5.79 7.21 22.67
C GLY A 23 -4.70 7.16 21.61
N ILE A 24 -4.12 8.31 21.23
CA ILE A 24 -3.08 8.34 20.20
C ILE A 24 -1.84 7.52 20.57
N ASP A 25 -1.48 7.47 21.85
CA ASP A 25 -0.32 6.70 22.34
C ASP A 25 -0.49 5.19 22.15
N ASP A 26 -1.74 4.69 22.13
CA ASP A 26 -2.04 3.28 21.85
C ASP A 26 -1.84 2.95 20.37
N ILE A 27 -2.02 3.93 19.48
CA ILE A 27 -1.91 3.78 18.02
C ILE A 27 -0.47 4.04 17.55
N LEU A 28 0.12 5.15 17.99
CA LEU A 28 1.50 5.57 17.68
C LEU A 28 2.46 5.04 18.75
N SER A 29 2.29 3.78 19.14
CA SER A 29 3.21 3.10 20.05
C SER A 29 4.61 2.97 19.40
N PRO A 30 5.68 2.82 20.20
CA PRO A 30 7.04 2.67 19.66
C PRO A 30 7.18 1.54 18.64
N ASP A 31 6.54 0.39 18.89
CA ASP A 31 6.58 -0.77 17.99
C ASP A 31 5.85 -0.49 16.67
N ALA A 32 4.71 0.21 16.72
CA ALA A 32 3.97 0.61 15.53
C ALA A 32 4.77 1.61 14.67
N LEU A 33 5.42 2.58 15.32
CA LEU A 33 6.28 3.56 14.63
C LEU A 33 7.49 2.87 13.98
N ALA A 34 8.16 1.96 14.69
CA ALA A 34 9.26 1.19 14.13
C ALA A 34 8.80 0.37 12.90
N PHE A 35 7.65 -0.30 12.99
CA PHE A 35 7.10 -1.05 11.87
C PHE A 35 6.77 -0.17 10.66
N VAL A 36 6.20 1.02 10.88
CA VAL A 36 5.92 1.98 9.79
C VAL A 36 7.22 2.50 9.17
N ALA A 37 8.28 2.73 9.95
CA ALA A 37 9.59 3.10 9.43
C ALA A 37 10.14 2.01 8.50
N ASP A 38 10.06 0.74 8.90
CA ASP A 38 10.51 -0.40 8.09
C ASP A 38 9.75 -0.48 6.76
N LEU A 39 8.41 -0.31 6.80
CA LEU A 39 7.59 -0.27 5.59
C LEU A 39 7.96 0.92 4.68
N HIS A 40 8.29 2.07 5.25
CA HIS A 40 8.73 3.23 4.49
C HIS A 40 10.05 2.94 3.77
N LEU A 41 11.05 2.45 4.50
CA LEU A 41 12.36 2.10 3.96
C LEU A 41 12.25 1.09 2.80
N GLU A 42 11.46 0.04 2.98
CA GLU A 42 11.33 -1.03 1.99
C GLU A 42 10.55 -0.60 0.74
N PHE A 43 9.48 0.19 0.88
CA PHE A 43 8.51 0.39 -0.20
C PHE A 43 8.39 1.81 -0.75
N ASN A 44 8.92 2.83 -0.06
CA ASN A 44 8.71 4.23 -0.46
C ASN A 44 9.33 4.55 -1.83
N GLU A 45 10.55 4.11 -2.10
CA GLU A 45 11.22 4.34 -3.40
C GLU A 45 10.38 3.78 -4.55
N ARG A 46 9.89 2.54 -4.41
CA ARG A 46 9.05 1.92 -5.43
C ARG A 46 7.72 2.65 -5.62
N ARG A 47 7.10 3.12 -4.53
CA ARG A 47 5.87 3.93 -4.59
C ARG A 47 6.10 5.20 -5.41
N GLU A 48 7.19 5.91 -5.17
CA GLU A 48 7.53 7.14 -5.89
C GLU A 48 7.81 6.90 -7.37
N ALA A 49 8.59 5.86 -7.70
CA ALA A 49 8.83 5.45 -9.08
C ALA A 49 7.51 5.13 -9.82
N LEU A 50 6.54 4.49 -9.16
CA LEU A 50 5.23 4.21 -9.73
C LEU A 50 4.38 5.47 -9.94
N LEU A 51 4.47 6.46 -9.04
CA LEU A 51 3.79 7.74 -9.23
C LEU A 51 4.37 8.51 -10.42
N ALA A 52 5.69 8.53 -10.57
CA ALA A 52 6.35 9.10 -11.74
C ALA A 52 5.92 8.40 -13.04
N ALA A 53 5.91 7.06 -13.05
CA ALA A 53 5.47 6.28 -14.20
C ALA A 53 4.01 6.54 -14.60
N ARG A 54 3.13 6.89 -13.64
CA ARG A 54 1.74 7.31 -13.94
C ARG A 54 1.70 8.63 -14.71
N ILE A 55 2.55 9.59 -14.35
CA ILE A 55 2.66 10.88 -15.06
C ILE A 55 3.14 10.63 -16.49
N GLU A 56 4.18 9.82 -16.67
CA GLU A 56 4.67 9.44 -18.01
C GLU A 56 3.60 8.72 -18.84
N ARG A 57 2.86 7.79 -18.22
CA ARG A 57 1.75 7.08 -18.88
C ARG A 57 0.69 8.06 -19.36
N GLN A 58 0.31 9.02 -18.52
CA GLN A 58 -0.69 10.02 -18.85
C GLN A 58 -0.22 10.90 -20.02
N ALA A 59 1.03 11.34 -20.03
CA ALA A 59 1.59 12.15 -21.12
C ALA A 59 1.52 11.41 -22.49
N ARG A 60 1.75 10.09 -22.51
CA ARG A 60 1.57 9.30 -23.74
C ARG A 60 0.12 9.20 -24.19
N ILE A 61 -0.81 9.06 -23.24
CA ILE A 61 -2.25 9.04 -23.53
C ILE A 61 -2.69 10.39 -24.12
N ASP A 62 -2.23 11.49 -23.53
CA ASP A 62 -2.52 12.84 -24.02
C ASP A 62 -1.93 13.08 -25.43
N ALA A 63 -0.81 12.43 -25.75
CA ALA A 63 -0.21 12.44 -27.09
C ALA A 63 -0.91 11.52 -28.11
N GLY A 64 -2.03 10.87 -27.72
CA GLY A 64 -2.88 10.07 -28.60
C GLY A 64 -2.74 8.56 -28.44
N GLU A 65 -1.96 8.07 -27.47
CA GLU A 65 -1.93 6.64 -27.16
C GLU A 65 -3.27 6.20 -26.53
N VAL A 66 -3.95 5.23 -27.16
CA VAL A 66 -5.21 4.68 -26.64
C VAL A 66 -4.92 3.50 -25.71
N PRO A 67 -5.44 3.49 -24.46
CA PRO A 67 -5.29 2.36 -23.56
C PRO A 67 -5.88 1.07 -24.18
N GLY A 68 -5.15 -0.03 -24.06
CA GLY A 68 -5.55 -1.34 -24.56
C GLY A 68 -4.86 -2.47 -23.82
N PHE A 69 -5.15 -3.71 -24.22
CA PHE A 69 -4.49 -4.88 -23.65
C PHE A 69 -3.03 -4.95 -24.06
N LEU A 70 -2.16 -5.11 -23.07
CA LEU A 70 -0.72 -5.30 -23.27
C LEU A 70 -0.44 -6.65 -23.95
N VAL A 71 0.44 -6.65 -24.95
CA VAL A 71 0.80 -7.87 -25.69
C VAL A 71 1.67 -8.77 -24.83
N GLU A 72 2.56 -8.18 -24.05
CA GLU A 72 3.50 -8.85 -23.16
C GLU A 72 2.83 -9.67 -22.04
N THR A 73 1.58 -9.36 -21.67
CA THR A 73 0.81 -10.12 -20.66
C THR A 73 -0.27 -11.03 -21.26
N ALA A 74 -0.21 -11.31 -22.57
CA ALA A 74 -1.19 -12.17 -23.24
C ALA A 74 -1.19 -13.60 -22.70
N GLU A 75 -0.01 -14.15 -22.39
CA GLU A 75 0.12 -15.50 -21.82
C GLU A 75 -0.54 -15.61 -20.43
N ILE A 76 -0.42 -14.58 -19.60
CA ILE A 76 -1.05 -14.53 -18.27
C ILE A 76 -2.58 -14.53 -18.41
N ARG A 77 -3.12 -13.74 -19.35
CA ARG A 77 -4.58 -13.69 -19.60
C ARG A 77 -5.13 -14.98 -20.22
N GLY A 78 -4.32 -15.69 -20.98
CA GLY A 78 -4.70 -16.95 -21.64
C GLY A 78 -4.37 -18.22 -20.84
N GLY A 79 -3.66 -18.09 -19.72
CA GLY A 79 -3.26 -19.22 -18.89
C GLY A 79 -4.37 -19.77 -18.01
N ASP A 80 -4.21 -21.03 -17.58
CA ASP A 80 -5.10 -21.68 -16.62
C ASP A 80 -4.53 -21.52 -15.20
N TRP A 81 -4.92 -20.44 -14.52
CA TRP A 81 -4.51 -20.14 -13.16
C TRP A 81 -5.68 -19.56 -12.35
N GLN A 82 -5.54 -19.64 -11.03
CA GLN A 82 -6.49 -19.07 -10.08
C GLN A 82 -5.74 -18.34 -8.97
N VAL A 83 -6.40 -17.34 -8.36
CA VAL A 83 -5.90 -16.71 -7.13
C VAL A 83 -5.88 -17.71 -5.97
N ALA A 84 -5.20 -17.38 -4.88
CA ALA A 84 -5.27 -18.16 -3.66
C ALA A 84 -6.73 -18.28 -3.15
N PRO A 85 -7.12 -19.39 -2.50
CA PRO A 85 -8.46 -19.55 -1.94
C PRO A 85 -8.79 -18.43 -0.96
N ALA A 86 -10.03 -17.93 -1.02
CA ALA A 86 -10.52 -16.95 -0.07
C ALA A 86 -10.85 -17.63 1.29
N PRO A 87 -10.65 -16.93 2.42
CA PRO A 87 -11.16 -17.37 3.71
C PRO A 87 -12.70 -17.38 3.74
N ASP A 88 -13.29 -18.18 4.64
CA ASP A 88 -14.73 -18.46 4.70
C ASP A 88 -15.59 -17.20 4.86
N ASP A 89 -15.11 -16.20 5.60
CA ASP A 89 -15.76 -14.91 5.83
C ASP A 89 -15.85 -14.03 4.57
N LEU A 90 -15.02 -14.28 3.56
CA LEU A 90 -15.02 -13.55 2.29
C LEU A 90 -15.77 -14.25 1.16
N LEU A 91 -16.32 -15.45 1.38
CA LEU A 91 -17.05 -16.21 0.35
C LEU A 91 -18.40 -15.61 -0.01
N GLN A 92 -19.02 -14.81 0.88
CA GLN A 92 -20.37 -14.27 0.71
C GLN A 92 -20.43 -12.74 0.91
N ARG A 93 -19.93 -11.99 -0.07
CA ARG A 93 -19.90 -10.50 -0.08
C ARG A 93 -20.96 -9.89 -1.00
N TRP A 94 -22.22 -10.33 -0.87
CA TRP A 94 -23.30 -9.91 -1.77
C TRP A 94 -23.65 -8.42 -1.69
N VAL A 95 -23.47 -7.83 -0.51
CA VAL A 95 -23.69 -6.42 -0.24
C VAL A 95 -22.55 -5.93 0.63
N GLU A 96 -21.98 -4.79 0.26
CA GLU A 96 -20.97 -4.08 1.03
C GLU A 96 -21.43 -2.65 1.26
N ILE A 97 -21.28 -2.16 2.48
CA ILE A 97 -21.56 -0.78 2.85
C ILE A 97 -20.23 -0.07 3.10
N THR A 98 -20.04 1.07 2.45
CA THR A 98 -18.87 1.93 2.67
C THR A 98 -19.26 3.14 3.49
N GLY A 99 -18.36 3.60 4.37
CA GLY A 99 -18.59 4.78 5.20
C GLY A 99 -17.29 5.30 5.82
N PRO A 100 -17.36 6.46 6.49
CA PRO A 100 -16.23 7.02 7.22
C PRO A 100 -15.84 6.13 8.43
N VAL A 101 -14.64 6.36 8.95
CA VAL A 101 -14.09 5.64 10.12
C VAL A 101 -14.53 6.22 11.47
N ASP A 102 -15.52 7.12 11.50
CA ASP A 102 -15.98 7.68 12.77
C ASP A 102 -16.73 6.64 13.61
N ARG A 103 -16.59 6.75 14.94
CA ARG A 103 -17.11 5.75 15.88
C ARG A 103 -18.60 5.45 15.69
N LYS A 104 -19.42 6.46 15.40
CA LYS A 104 -20.87 6.27 15.23
C LYS A 104 -21.16 5.51 13.94
N MET A 105 -20.47 5.85 12.85
CA MET A 105 -20.67 5.18 11.58
C MET A 105 -20.12 3.75 11.56
N VAL A 106 -19.01 3.48 12.24
CA VAL A 106 -18.51 2.11 12.43
C VAL A 106 -19.55 1.25 13.16
N ILE A 107 -20.17 1.76 14.23
CA ILE A 107 -21.23 1.05 14.96
C ILE A 107 -22.47 0.82 14.10
N ASN A 108 -22.84 1.76 13.22
CA ASN A 108 -24.02 1.60 12.37
C ASN A 108 -23.77 0.62 11.20
N ALA A 109 -22.51 0.45 10.81
CA ALA A 109 -22.12 -0.35 9.65
C ALA A 109 -21.81 -1.82 10.00
N LEU A 110 -21.51 -2.14 11.27
CA LEU A 110 -21.18 -3.47 11.79
C LEU A 110 -22.34 -4.05 12.63
#